data_AF-A0A177CUI1-F1
#
_entry.id   AF-A0A177CUI1-F1
#
_cell.length_a   1.000
_cell.length_b   1.000
_cell.length_c   1.000
_cell.angle_alpha   90.00
_cell.angle_beta   90.00
_cell.angle_gamma   90.00
#
_symmetry.space_group_name_H-M   'P 1'
#
loop_
_entity.id
_entity.type
_entity.pdbx_description
1 polymer ?
#
loop_
_entity_poly.entity_id
_entity_poly.type
_entity_poly.pdbx_seq_one_letter_code
_entity_poly.pdbx_strand_id
1 'polypeptide(L)'
;MPPTSRIPPLLQPFVRTPKNESLLLLTSTLDASANWLLTRFLCDALGSGQKDNDNGGAKNVVLVSWMRDYEFWRQEARKGSGLDLVGLRTQGRFAFVDGLSSLFLPADEDAADPQRPRSLPAAQPGVPSTKGLPTLPVRGPPGRTAPATAQAALRAPASHPGLYALSSTSIDQIKTAITAAIASLRPTTAAATRTLIILDNPDILLASVPGLTPAALTSFFLDLHTQATVSHVLVHLQSDLALLATTAEKPSPLQIAQQNLVVKTAHMSAKVLGVRVLDTGVARDVSGVLRVTANRESWAGIATLGEEEGGAVQAPEEAGSEVLYKVNGDGSVRVFERGADVAV
;
A
#
# COMPACT_ATOMS: atom_id res chain seq x y z
N MET A 1 13.12 28.44 13.99
CA MET A 1 12.31 27.21 14.14
C MET A 1 13.26 26.02 14.09
N PRO A 2 13.20 25.08 15.04
CA PRO A 2 13.97 23.84 14.90
C PRO A 2 13.50 23.14 13.62
N PRO A 3 14.40 22.50 12.86
CA PRO A 3 14.02 21.81 11.64
C PRO A 3 12.98 20.75 11.99
N THR A 4 11.74 20.95 11.59
CA THR A 4 10.69 19.94 11.72
C THR A 4 11.15 18.73 10.91
N SER A 5 11.64 17.70 11.57
CA SER A 5 12.01 16.46 10.90
C SER A 5 10.79 15.94 10.14
N ARG A 6 10.97 15.52 8.88
CA ARG A 6 9.87 14.99 8.03
C ARG A 6 9.14 13.83 8.71
N ILE A 7 9.84 13.13 9.61
CA ILE A 7 9.33 12.07 10.48
C ILE A 7 9.32 12.62 11.92
N PRO A 8 8.18 12.67 12.62
CA PRO A 8 8.13 13.09 14.02
C PRO A 8 9.08 12.27 14.90
N PRO A 9 9.78 12.86 15.89
CA PRO A 9 10.77 12.16 16.71
C PRO A 9 10.23 10.90 17.41
N LEU A 10 9.01 10.96 17.95
CA LEU A 10 8.34 9.81 18.56
C LEU A 10 7.96 8.71 17.56
N LEU A 11 7.85 9.04 16.27
CA LEU A 11 7.54 8.08 15.22
C LEU A 11 8.80 7.42 14.64
N GLN A 12 9.94 8.10 14.69
CA GLN A 12 11.20 7.69 14.07
C GLN A 12 11.63 6.24 14.41
N PRO A 13 11.52 5.75 15.67
CA PRO A 13 11.90 4.38 16.00
C PRO A 13 10.99 3.32 15.36
N PHE A 14 9.74 3.66 15.09
CA PHE A 14 8.75 2.72 14.56
C PHE A 14 8.85 2.56 13.04
N VAL A 15 9.14 3.65 12.34
CA VAL A 15 9.24 3.70 10.88
C VAL A 15 10.60 3.22 10.36
N ARG A 16 11.65 3.31 11.18
CA ARG A 16 12.96 2.77 10.82
C ARG A 16 12.88 1.27 10.58
N THR A 17 13.36 0.83 9.42
CA THR A 17 13.48 -0.59 9.09
C THR A 17 14.44 -1.27 10.07
N PRO A 18 14.14 -2.48 10.58
CA PRO A 18 15.05 -3.24 11.43
C PRO A 18 16.43 -3.45 10.79
N LYS A 19 17.44 -3.77 11.62
CA LYS A 19 18.78 -4.10 11.10
C LYS A 19 18.78 -5.40 10.29
N ASN A 20 17.94 -6.34 10.68
CA ASN A 20 17.81 -7.64 10.04
C ASN A 20 16.69 -7.61 9.00
N GLU A 21 16.90 -8.34 7.90
CA GLU A 21 15.90 -8.51 6.85
C GLU A 21 14.61 -9.07 7.44
N SER A 22 13.49 -8.41 7.16
CA SER A 22 12.23 -8.74 7.82
C SER A 22 10.99 -8.37 7.03
N LEU A 23 9.90 -9.10 7.31
CA LEU A 23 8.55 -8.76 6.92
C LEU A 23 7.93 -7.85 7.98
N LEU A 24 7.30 -6.77 7.54
CA LEU A 24 6.61 -5.79 8.37
C LEU A 24 5.14 -5.77 7.96
N LEU A 25 4.24 -5.66 8.94
CA LEU A 25 2.82 -5.51 8.69
C LEU A 25 2.35 -4.13 9.16
N LEU A 26 1.63 -3.46 8.29
CA LEU A 26 0.84 -2.28 8.58
C LEU A 26 -0.63 -2.63 8.43
N THR A 27 -1.44 -2.32 9.43
CA THR A 27 -2.90 -2.46 9.34
C THR A 27 -3.59 -1.12 9.50
N SER A 28 -4.69 -0.94 8.79
CA SER A 28 -5.54 0.23 8.90
C SER A 28 -7.01 -0.17 8.92
N THR A 29 -7.88 0.76 9.31
CA THR A 29 -9.33 0.64 9.12
C THR A 29 -9.79 1.66 8.08
N LEU A 30 -11.00 1.48 7.54
CA LEU A 30 -11.62 2.40 6.60
C LEU A 30 -11.64 3.85 7.13
N ASP A 31 -11.93 4.00 8.42
CA ASP A 31 -12.00 5.31 9.09
C ASP A 31 -10.62 5.88 9.47
N ALA A 32 -9.54 5.10 9.36
CA ALA A 32 -8.20 5.49 9.77
C ALA A 32 -7.15 5.05 8.75
N SER A 33 -6.96 5.83 7.68
CA SER A 33 -6.00 5.51 6.62
C SER A 33 -4.54 5.45 7.10
N ALA A 34 -3.78 4.48 6.55
CA ALA A 34 -2.34 4.33 6.77
C ALA A 34 -1.44 5.05 5.74
N ASN A 35 -1.99 5.78 4.76
CA ASN A 35 -1.17 6.42 3.71
C ASN A 35 -0.10 7.35 4.30
N TRP A 36 -0.47 8.15 5.30
CA TRP A 36 0.45 9.09 5.94
C TRP A 36 1.67 8.36 6.51
N LEU A 37 1.48 7.15 7.06
CA LEU A 37 2.55 6.34 7.62
C LEU A 37 3.39 5.68 6.53
N LEU A 38 2.77 5.18 5.46
CA LEU A 38 3.47 4.67 4.27
C LEU A 38 4.40 5.74 3.66
N THR A 39 3.97 7.00 3.57
CA THR A 39 4.87 8.08 3.10
C THR A 39 6.04 8.37 4.03
N ARG A 40 5.95 8.00 5.33
CA ARG A 40 7.06 8.09 6.28
C ARG A 40 8.04 6.94 6.10
N PHE A 41 7.56 5.72 5.83
CA PHE A 41 8.44 4.61 5.40
C PHE A 41 9.18 4.95 4.10
N LEU A 42 8.49 5.55 3.12
CA LEU A 42 9.14 6.10 1.92
C LEU A 42 10.20 7.15 2.28
N CYS A 43 9.90 8.05 3.22
CA CYS A 43 10.82 9.10 3.63
C CYS A 43 12.07 8.57 4.33
N ASP A 44 11.91 7.56 5.19
CA ASP A 44 13.03 6.92 5.90
C ASP A 44 13.94 6.18 4.92
N ALA A 45 13.35 5.36 4.03
CA ALA A 45 14.10 4.57 3.05
C ALA A 45 14.78 5.44 1.97
N LEU A 46 14.10 6.47 1.46
CA LEU A 46 14.61 7.27 0.34
C LEU A 46 15.37 8.53 0.80
N GLY A 47 15.11 9.03 2.01
CA GLY A 47 15.74 10.22 2.59
C GLY A 47 17.14 10.00 3.17
N SER A 48 17.54 8.75 3.41
CA SER A 48 18.85 8.35 3.97
C SER A 48 20.07 8.67 3.08
N GLY A 49 19.85 9.18 1.86
CA GLY A 49 20.87 9.29 0.81
C GLY A 49 21.96 10.35 0.97
N GLN A 50 22.14 11.01 2.11
CA GLN A 50 23.12 12.11 2.21
C GLN A 50 24.01 12.16 3.47
N LYS A 51 23.78 11.36 4.53
CA LYS A 51 24.65 11.44 5.73
C LYS A 51 25.01 10.12 6.42
N ASP A 52 24.24 9.05 6.29
CA ASP A 52 24.51 7.79 7.00
C ASP A 52 24.94 6.70 6.02
N ASN A 53 26.24 6.64 5.72
CA ASN A 53 26.79 5.57 4.88
C ASN A 53 26.88 4.22 5.62
N ASP A 54 26.56 4.20 6.92
CA ASP A 54 26.86 3.08 7.83
C ASP A 54 25.62 2.48 8.53
N ASN A 55 24.44 3.10 8.37
CA ASN A 55 23.22 2.58 8.97
C ASN A 55 22.47 1.74 7.93
N GLY A 56 22.32 0.44 8.17
CA GLY A 56 21.86 -0.58 7.21
C GLY A 56 20.43 -0.48 6.67
N GLY A 57 19.86 0.72 6.53
CA GLY A 57 18.54 0.96 5.96
C GLY A 57 18.45 0.69 4.46
N ALA A 58 17.21 0.49 3.98
CA ALA A 58 16.92 0.36 2.56
C ALA A 58 17.33 1.61 1.78
N LYS A 59 17.87 1.43 0.57
CA LYS A 59 18.36 2.52 -0.30
C LYS A 59 17.48 2.76 -1.52
N ASN A 60 16.74 1.71 -1.91
CA ASN A 60 15.79 1.72 -3.01
C ASN A 60 14.42 1.24 -2.52
N VAL A 61 13.37 1.67 -3.22
CA VAL A 61 11.99 1.25 -2.91
C VAL A 61 11.25 0.82 -4.17
N VAL A 62 10.51 -0.29 -4.06
CA VAL A 62 9.45 -0.65 -5.00
C VAL A 62 8.12 -0.53 -4.27
N LEU A 63 7.25 0.35 -4.75
CA LEU A 63 5.89 0.49 -4.24
C LEU A 63 4.91 -0.18 -5.21
N VAL A 64 4.16 -1.14 -4.72
CA VAL A 64 3.08 -1.84 -5.44
C VAL A 64 1.77 -1.45 -4.76
N SER A 65 0.80 -0.93 -5.51
CA SER A 65 -0.50 -0.54 -4.94
C SER A 65 -1.64 -1.09 -5.78
N TRP A 66 -2.62 -1.69 -5.11
CA TRP A 66 -3.85 -2.18 -5.73
C TRP A 66 -5.07 -1.27 -5.48
N MET A 67 -4.90 -0.18 -4.74
CA MET A 67 -5.98 0.74 -4.38
C MET A 67 -5.73 2.20 -4.78
N ARG A 68 -4.52 2.54 -5.22
CA ARG A 68 -4.15 3.91 -5.62
C ARG A 68 -3.22 3.88 -6.82
N ASP A 69 -3.33 4.88 -7.67
CA ASP A 69 -2.43 5.07 -8.81
C ASP A 69 -1.12 5.79 -8.41
N TYR A 70 -0.21 5.90 -9.37
CA TYR A 70 1.07 6.61 -9.17
C TYR A 70 0.86 8.10 -8.83
N GLU A 71 -0.15 8.73 -9.41
CA GLU A 71 -0.39 10.16 -9.27
C GLU A 71 -0.78 10.50 -7.82
N PHE A 72 -1.63 9.68 -7.23
CA PHE A 72 -1.96 9.73 -5.82
C PHE A 72 -0.69 9.66 -4.96
N TRP A 73 0.15 8.64 -5.15
CA TRP A 73 1.36 8.46 -4.33
C TRP A 73 2.38 9.59 -4.53
N ARG A 74 2.48 10.13 -5.75
CA ARG A 74 3.31 11.30 -6.06
C ARG A 74 2.87 12.52 -5.27
N GLN A 75 1.57 12.81 -5.26
CA GLN A 75 1.01 13.93 -4.50
C GLN A 75 1.14 13.72 -3.00
N GLU A 76 0.81 12.52 -2.51
CA GLU A 76 0.81 12.20 -1.09
C GLU A 76 2.23 12.22 -0.49
N ALA A 77 3.23 11.68 -1.21
CA ALA A 77 4.62 11.73 -0.77
C ALA A 77 5.20 13.16 -0.83
N ARG A 78 4.80 13.98 -1.81
CA ARG A 78 5.21 15.39 -1.88
C ARG A 78 4.60 16.20 -0.74
N LYS A 79 3.31 16.01 -0.49
CA LYS A 79 2.55 16.70 0.56
C LYS A 79 3.01 16.27 1.95
N GLY A 80 3.08 14.96 2.19
CA GLY A 80 3.38 14.41 3.49
C GLY A 80 4.85 14.56 3.87
N SER A 81 5.78 14.14 2.99
CA SER A 81 7.20 14.01 3.34
C SER A 81 8.13 14.85 2.46
N GLY A 82 7.59 15.68 1.56
CA GLY A 82 8.41 16.51 0.67
C GLY A 82 9.30 15.68 -0.27
N LEU A 83 8.91 14.45 -0.60
CA LEU A 83 9.65 13.59 -1.51
C LEU A 83 9.27 13.91 -2.96
N ASP A 84 10.28 14.02 -3.81
CA ASP A 84 10.10 14.07 -5.26
C ASP A 84 10.25 12.66 -5.84
N LEU A 85 9.12 11.94 -5.95
CA LEU A 85 9.11 10.58 -6.52
C LEU A 85 9.50 10.57 -8.00
N VAL A 86 9.31 11.67 -8.73
CA VAL A 86 9.72 11.76 -10.15
C VAL A 86 11.23 11.80 -10.23
N GLY A 87 11.88 12.67 -9.44
CA GLY A 87 13.32 12.75 -9.34
C GLY A 87 13.95 11.43 -8.86
N LEU A 88 13.37 10.80 -7.83
CA LEU A 88 13.85 9.51 -7.29
C LEU A 88 13.72 8.35 -8.30
N ARG A 89 12.68 8.38 -9.14
CA ARG A 89 12.51 7.42 -10.25
C ARG A 89 13.57 7.62 -11.32
N THR A 90 13.82 8.86 -11.75
CA THR A 90 14.88 9.19 -12.72
C THR A 90 16.28 8.82 -12.21
N GLN A 91 16.50 8.87 -10.90
CA GLN A 91 17.73 8.40 -10.25
C GLN A 91 17.84 6.87 -10.16
N GLY A 92 16.77 6.13 -10.47
CA GLY A 92 16.70 4.68 -10.33
C GLY A 92 16.60 4.20 -8.88
N ARG A 93 16.13 5.04 -7.95
CA ARG A 93 15.98 4.69 -6.53
C ARG A 93 14.56 4.29 -6.15
N PHE A 94 13.59 4.60 -7.00
CA PHE A 94 12.18 4.33 -6.78
C PHE A 94 11.56 3.73 -8.04
N ALA A 95 10.77 2.68 -7.87
CA ALA A 95 9.90 2.14 -8.91
C ALA A 95 8.47 1.96 -8.37
N PHE A 96 7.49 2.15 -9.24
CA PHE A 96 6.08 1.96 -8.94
C PHE A 96 5.48 0.87 -9.82
N VAL A 97 4.67 0.00 -9.21
CA VAL A 97 3.91 -1.05 -9.89
C VAL A 97 2.43 -0.81 -9.63
N ASP A 98 1.71 -0.43 -10.70
CA ASP A 98 0.28 -0.18 -10.69
C ASP A 98 -0.50 -1.50 -10.77
N GLY A 99 -1.16 -1.85 -9.65
CA GLY A 99 -2.09 -2.98 -9.56
C GLY A 99 -3.56 -2.56 -9.57
N LEU A 100 -3.88 -1.30 -9.89
CA LEU A 100 -5.23 -0.77 -9.92
C LEU A 100 -5.70 -0.52 -11.36
N SER A 101 -5.02 0.39 -12.07
CA SER A 101 -5.60 1.04 -13.25
C SER A 101 -5.85 0.07 -14.40
N SER A 102 -4.88 -0.80 -14.69
CA SER A 102 -5.00 -1.78 -15.79
C SER A 102 -5.74 -3.06 -15.41
N LEU A 103 -5.97 -3.31 -14.11
CA LEU A 103 -6.64 -4.52 -13.63
C LEU A 103 -8.14 -4.31 -13.36
N PHE A 104 -8.50 -3.15 -12.79
CA PHE A 104 -9.84 -2.93 -12.23
C PHE A 104 -10.56 -1.70 -12.78
N LEU A 105 -9.85 -0.77 -13.42
CA LEU A 105 -10.47 0.40 -14.06
C LEU A 105 -10.70 0.12 -15.55
N PRO A 106 -11.80 0.64 -16.13
CA PRO A 106 -11.97 0.58 -17.58
C PRO A 106 -10.83 1.33 -18.26
N ALA A 107 -10.34 0.80 -19.39
CA ALA A 107 -9.42 1.55 -20.21
C ALA A 107 -10.10 2.85 -20.67
N ASP A 108 -9.45 3.98 -20.49
CA ASP A 108 -9.92 5.26 -21.03
C ASP A 108 -9.91 5.18 -22.57
N GLU A 109 -11.00 4.69 -23.17
CA GLU A 109 -11.23 4.78 -24.62
C GLU A 109 -11.49 6.23 -25.07
N ASP A 110 -11.81 7.14 -24.14
CA ASP A 110 -12.14 8.55 -24.41
C ASP A 110 -10.93 9.49 -24.56
N ALA A 111 -9.70 9.03 -24.28
CA ALA A 111 -8.50 9.84 -24.48
C ALA A 111 -7.97 9.78 -25.93
N ALA A 112 -8.55 8.91 -26.78
CA ALA A 112 -8.04 8.61 -28.12
C ALA A 112 -8.74 9.36 -29.27
N ASP A 113 -9.86 10.07 -29.04
CA ASP A 113 -10.57 10.78 -30.10
C ASP A 113 -10.75 12.28 -29.83
N PRO A 114 -9.79 13.14 -30.24
CA PRO A 114 -9.96 14.59 -30.17
C PRO A 114 -10.97 15.15 -31.18
N GLN A 115 -11.70 14.33 -31.96
CA GLN A 115 -12.61 14.78 -33.01
C GLN A 115 -14.09 14.48 -32.79
N ARG A 116 -14.53 13.93 -31.64
CA ARG A 116 -15.97 13.75 -31.40
C ARG A 116 -16.60 15.05 -30.87
N PRO A 117 -17.45 15.77 -31.63
CA PRO A 117 -18.14 16.93 -31.09
C PRO A 117 -19.10 16.48 -29.98
N ARG A 118 -18.91 17.05 -28.78
CA ARG A 118 -19.80 16.88 -27.64
C ARG A 118 -21.17 17.49 -27.97
N SER A 119 -22.13 16.69 -28.39
CA SER A 119 -23.52 17.11 -28.52
C SER A 119 -24.14 17.19 -27.12
N LEU A 120 -24.33 18.42 -26.63
CA LEU A 120 -25.15 18.71 -25.46
C LEU A 120 -26.63 18.45 -25.81
N PRO A 121 -27.40 17.69 -25.01
CA PRO A 121 -28.83 17.56 -25.25
C PRO A 121 -29.54 18.88 -24.92
N ALA A 122 -30.30 19.38 -25.91
CA ALA A 122 -31.11 20.59 -25.80
C ALA A 122 -32.25 20.42 -24.78
N ALA A 123 -32.46 21.43 -23.95
CA ALA A 123 -33.58 21.53 -23.04
C ALA A 123 -34.91 21.70 -23.81
N GLN A 124 -35.95 20.96 -23.43
CA GLN A 124 -37.33 21.30 -23.75
C GLN A 124 -38.20 21.29 -22.47
N PRO A 125 -39.14 22.25 -22.34
CA PRO A 125 -39.99 22.38 -21.15
C PRO A 125 -41.33 21.65 -21.30
N GLY A 126 -41.89 21.17 -20.19
CA GLY A 126 -43.33 20.85 -20.09
C GLY A 126 -43.67 19.54 -19.37
N VAL A 127 -44.39 19.65 -18.27
CA VAL A 127 -45.04 18.60 -17.44
C VAL A 127 -46.56 18.77 -17.70
N PRO A 128 -47.47 17.75 -17.71
CA PRO A 128 -47.72 16.94 -16.52
C PRO A 128 -48.20 15.47 -16.62
N SER A 129 -47.79 14.72 -15.57
CA SER A 129 -48.39 13.59 -14.85
C SER A 129 -49.56 12.77 -15.42
N THR A 130 -49.41 11.43 -15.46
CA THR A 130 -50.41 10.45 -14.93
C THR A 130 -49.79 9.06 -14.70
N LYS A 131 -50.33 8.36 -13.68
CA LYS A 131 -49.96 7.04 -13.12
C LYS A 131 -50.04 5.86 -14.11
N GLY A 132 -49.18 4.85 -13.93
CA GLY A 132 -49.41 3.46 -14.38
C GLY A 132 -48.15 2.62 -14.60
N LEU A 133 -48.02 1.49 -13.90
CA LEU A 133 -47.19 0.31 -14.23
C LEU A 133 -48.16 -0.84 -14.62
N PRO A 134 -47.73 -1.98 -15.19
CA PRO A 134 -46.77 -2.22 -16.28
C PRO A 134 -47.35 -3.20 -17.34
N THR A 135 -46.88 -3.19 -18.59
CA THR A 135 -47.02 -4.37 -19.49
C THR A 135 -45.91 -4.41 -20.55
N LEU A 136 -45.26 -5.58 -20.66
CA LEU A 136 -44.34 -5.96 -21.72
C LEU A 136 -45.09 -6.14 -23.05
N PRO A 137 -44.39 -5.95 -24.20
CA PRO A 137 -44.55 -6.92 -25.28
C PRO A 137 -43.23 -7.44 -25.85
N VAL A 138 -43.34 -8.71 -26.27
CA VAL A 138 -42.37 -9.59 -26.92
C VAL A 138 -42.43 -9.44 -28.46
N ARG A 139 -41.33 -9.85 -29.14
CA ARG A 139 -41.02 -9.97 -30.60
C ARG A 139 -40.30 -8.76 -31.21
N GLY A 140 -39.22 -8.88 -31.99
CA GLY A 140 -38.50 -9.98 -32.65
C GLY A 140 -37.31 -9.38 -33.44
N PRO A 141 -36.47 -10.18 -34.13
CA PRO A 141 -35.12 -9.77 -34.54
C PRO A 141 -35.09 -9.05 -35.90
N PRO A 142 -34.07 -8.22 -36.15
CA PRO A 142 -33.34 -8.40 -37.40
C PRO A 142 -31.81 -8.19 -37.30
N GLY A 143 -31.09 -8.86 -38.20
CA GLY A 143 -29.92 -8.26 -38.86
C GLY A 143 -28.55 -8.62 -38.31
N ARG A 144 -27.97 -9.71 -38.85
CA ARG A 144 -26.52 -9.92 -38.90
C ARG A 144 -25.85 -8.72 -39.58
N THR A 145 -24.91 -8.08 -38.92
CA THR A 145 -23.81 -7.36 -39.58
C THR A 145 -22.49 -7.90 -39.02
N ALA A 146 -21.62 -8.33 -39.92
CA ALA A 146 -20.30 -8.86 -39.58
C ALA A 146 -19.38 -7.71 -39.16
N PRO A 147 -18.54 -7.86 -38.12
CA PRO A 147 -17.45 -6.92 -37.91
C PRO A 147 -16.34 -7.21 -38.93
N ALA A 148 -16.00 -6.18 -39.70
CA ALA A 148 -14.85 -6.15 -40.56
C ALA A 148 -13.57 -6.23 -39.71
N THR A 149 -12.65 -7.09 -40.16
CA THR A 149 -11.32 -7.27 -39.59
C THR A 149 -10.49 -5.99 -39.80
N ALA A 150 -10.58 -5.06 -38.86
CA ALA A 150 -9.60 -3.98 -38.74
C ALA A 150 -8.49 -4.48 -37.81
N GLN A 151 -7.34 -4.86 -38.39
CA GLN A 151 -6.10 -5.06 -37.63
C GLN A 151 -5.70 -3.71 -37.03
N ALA A 152 -6.18 -3.44 -35.82
CA ALA A 152 -5.64 -2.38 -34.98
C ALA A 152 -4.26 -2.84 -34.50
N ALA A 153 -3.21 -2.28 -35.08
CA ALA A 153 -1.86 -2.44 -34.58
C ALA A 153 -1.82 -1.98 -33.13
N LEU A 154 -1.58 -2.92 -32.21
CA LEU A 154 -1.39 -2.70 -30.78
C LEU A 154 -0.25 -1.69 -30.59
N ARG A 155 -0.61 -0.45 -30.30
CA ARG A 155 0.33 0.60 -29.93
C ARG A 155 0.76 0.32 -28.49
N ALA A 156 1.98 -0.17 -28.31
CA ALA A 156 2.55 -0.47 -26.99
C ALA A 156 2.47 0.79 -26.10
N PRO A 157 2.06 0.67 -24.82
CA PRO A 157 2.06 1.80 -23.91
C PRO A 157 3.48 2.33 -23.76
N ALA A 158 3.64 3.66 -23.79
CA ALA A 158 4.94 4.31 -23.62
C ALA A 158 5.58 3.83 -22.31
N SER A 159 6.72 3.12 -22.42
CA SER A 159 7.45 2.64 -21.24
C SER A 159 8.07 3.83 -20.53
N HIS A 160 7.46 4.24 -19.42
CA HIS A 160 8.05 5.23 -18.54
C HIS A 160 9.01 4.47 -17.61
N PRO A 161 10.34 4.71 -17.68
CA PRO A 161 11.29 4.00 -16.84
C PRO A 161 10.90 4.11 -15.35
N GLY A 162 10.79 2.97 -14.66
CA GLY A 162 10.40 2.90 -13.25
C GLY A 162 8.89 2.96 -12.98
N LEU A 163 8.02 2.98 -14.00
CA LEU A 163 6.58 2.75 -13.88
C LEU A 163 6.20 1.44 -14.58
N TYR A 164 5.54 0.57 -13.84
CA TYR A 164 5.06 -0.73 -14.30
C TYR A 164 3.55 -0.81 -14.07
N ALA A 165 2.84 -1.52 -14.93
CA ALA A 165 1.42 -1.79 -14.76
C ALA A 165 1.18 -3.29 -14.85
N LEU A 166 0.34 -3.81 -13.95
CA LEU A 166 -0.07 -5.20 -13.95
C LEU A 166 -1.19 -5.40 -14.98
N SER A 167 -1.01 -6.36 -15.89
CA SER A 167 -2.03 -6.76 -16.87
C SER A 167 -2.82 -8.01 -16.45
N SER A 168 -2.42 -8.67 -15.36
CA SER A 168 -3.10 -9.85 -14.83
C SER A 168 -3.07 -9.87 -13.30
N THR A 169 -4.09 -10.50 -12.72
CA THR A 169 -4.19 -10.80 -11.29
C THR A 169 -3.45 -12.09 -10.89
N SER A 170 -2.80 -12.78 -11.83
CA SER A 170 -2.00 -13.98 -11.54
C SER A 170 -0.76 -13.65 -10.71
N ILE A 171 -0.54 -14.39 -9.61
CA ILE A 171 0.60 -14.22 -8.70
C ILE A 171 1.94 -14.31 -9.44
N ASP A 172 2.08 -15.20 -10.42
CA ASP A 172 3.31 -15.34 -11.19
C ASP A 172 3.62 -14.10 -12.04
N GLN A 173 2.59 -13.49 -12.64
CA GLN A 173 2.75 -12.26 -13.41
C GLN A 173 3.06 -11.07 -12.51
N ILE A 174 2.40 -10.99 -11.35
CA ILE A 174 2.69 -9.98 -10.33
C ILE A 174 4.15 -10.10 -9.87
N LYS A 175 4.61 -11.32 -9.53
CA LYS A 175 5.99 -11.59 -9.15
C LYS A 175 6.98 -11.19 -10.25
N THR A 176 6.66 -11.50 -11.51
CA THR A 176 7.48 -11.14 -12.67
C THR A 176 7.59 -9.62 -12.82
N ALA A 177 6.48 -8.90 -12.71
CA ALA A 177 6.45 -7.43 -12.81
C ALA A 177 7.23 -6.76 -11.66
N ILE A 178 7.07 -7.24 -10.43
CA ILE A 178 7.84 -6.74 -9.27
C ILE A 178 9.32 -7.03 -9.46
N THR A 179 9.70 -8.22 -9.93
CA THR A 179 11.10 -8.58 -10.20
C THR A 179 11.69 -7.70 -11.29
N ALA A 180 10.93 -7.38 -12.35
CA ALA A 180 11.35 -6.44 -13.38
C ALA A 180 11.52 -5.00 -12.84
N ALA A 181 10.63 -4.58 -11.93
CA ALA A 181 10.75 -3.29 -11.25
C ALA A 181 12.01 -3.23 -10.37
N ILE A 182 12.31 -4.28 -9.62
CA ILE A 182 13.53 -4.39 -8.83
C ILE A 182 14.78 -4.33 -9.72
N ALA A 183 14.79 -5.06 -10.83
CA ALA A 183 15.90 -5.08 -11.78
C ALA A 183 16.17 -3.71 -12.43
N SER A 184 15.17 -2.83 -12.50
CA SER A 184 15.33 -1.47 -13.03
C SER A 184 15.97 -0.48 -12.06
N LEU A 185 16.05 -0.84 -10.79
CA LEU A 185 16.65 0.01 -9.77
C LEU A 185 18.17 0.04 -9.96
N ARG A 186 18.76 1.22 -9.78
CA ARG A 186 20.20 1.39 -9.91
C ARG A 186 20.90 0.66 -8.76
N PRO A 187 21.95 -0.13 -9.06
CA PRO A 187 22.77 -0.72 -8.02
C PRO A 187 23.42 0.39 -7.18
N THR A 188 23.16 0.41 -5.88
CA THR A 188 24.00 1.14 -4.93
C THR A 188 25.30 0.35 -4.74
N THR A 189 26.44 1.06 -4.74
CA THR A 189 27.81 0.51 -4.70
C THR A 189 27.95 -0.80 -3.91
N ALA A 190 28.23 -1.86 -4.66
CA ALA A 190 28.82 -3.19 -4.40
C ALA A 190 28.54 -4.01 -3.12
N ALA A 191 28.16 -3.46 -1.97
CA ALA A 191 28.15 -4.24 -0.71
C ALA A 191 26.77 -4.69 -0.20
N ALA A 192 25.67 -4.06 -0.61
CA ALA A 192 24.29 -4.58 -0.46
C ALA A 192 23.29 -3.60 -1.08
N THR A 193 22.71 -3.92 -2.23
CA THR A 193 21.47 -3.26 -2.66
C THR A 193 20.37 -3.69 -1.71
N ARG A 194 19.95 -2.79 -0.81
CA ARG A 194 18.85 -3.04 0.12
C ARG A 194 17.58 -2.41 -0.43
N THR A 195 16.73 -3.22 -1.02
CA THR A 195 15.42 -2.78 -1.53
C THR A 195 14.36 -2.99 -0.46
N LEU A 196 13.50 -1.99 -0.25
CA LEU A 196 12.26 -2.13 0.50
C LEU A 196 11.12 -2.31 -0.51
N ILE A 197 10.37 -3.39 -0.39
CA ILE A 197 9.12 -3.56 -1.13
C ILE A 197 7.98 -3.10 -0.22
N ILE A 198 7.10 -2.24 -0.73
CA ILE A 198 5.85 -1.86 -0.08
C ILE A 198 4.70 -2.43 -0.90
N LEU A 199 3.87 -3.27 -0.27
CA LEU A 199 2.66 -3.84 -0.85
C LEU A 199 1.45 -3.15 -0.22
N ASP A 200 0.81 -2.26 -0.97
CA ASP A 200 -0.34 -1.49 -0.54
C ASP A 200 -1.65 -2.16 -0.98
N ASN A 201 -2.35 -2.71 0.01
CA ASN A 201 -3.65 -3.38 -0.13
C ASN A 201 -3.69 -4.60 -1.09
N PRO A 202 -2.76 -5.57 -0.99
CA PRO A 202 -2.84 -6.80 -1.78
C PRO A 202 -4.02 -7.71 -1.38
N ASP A 203 -4.67 -7.44 -0.24
CA ASP A 203 -5.85 -8.17 0.25
C ASP A 203 -7.07 -8.08 -0.68
N ILE A 204 -7.16 -7.02 -1.51
CA ILE A 204 -8.22 -6.94 -2.54
C ILE A 204 -8.19 -8.13 -3.51
N LEU A 205 -7.01 -8.76 -3.69
CA LEU A 205 -6.88 -9.95 -4.53
C LEU A 205 -7.70 -11.13 -4.01
N LEU A 206 -7.92 -11.24 -2.69
CA LEU A 206 -8.81 -12.27 -2.13
C LEU A 206 -10.27 -12.09 -2.57
N ALA A 207 -10.69 -10.84 -2.78
CA ALA A 207 -12.04 -10.53 -3.25
C ALA A 207 -12.15 -10.61 -4.78
N SER A 208 -11.08 -10.27 -5.50
CA SER A 208 -11.10 -10.14 -6.97
C SER A 208 -10.65 -11.40 -7.73
N VAL A 209 -9.95 -12.33 -7.08
CA VAL A 209 -9.41 -13.55 -7.72
C VAL A 209 -10.10 -14.79 -7.16
N PRO A 210 -11.02 -15.40 -7.92
CA PRO A 210 -11.68 -16.63 -7.49
C PRO A 210 -10.66 -17.73 -7.18
N GLY A 211 -10.79 -18.36 -6.01
CA GLY A 211 -9.94 -19.48 -5.58
C GLY A 211 -8.57 -19.09 -5.04
N LEU A 212 -8.21 -17.79 -5.02
CA LEU A 212 -6.98 -17.35 -4.35
C LEU A 212 -7.10 -17.57 -2.84
N THR A 213 -6.11 -18.26 -2.27
CA THR A 213 -6.11 -18.57 -0.84
C THR A 213 -5.22 -17.60 -0.06
N PRO A 214 -5.52 -17.35 1.23
CA PRO A 214 -4.61 -16.60 2.10
C PRO A 214 -3.20 -17.20 2.15
N ALA A 215 -3.09 -18.53 2.10
CA ALA A 215 -1.81 -19.23 2.09
C ALA A 215 -0.96 -18.90 0.85
N ALA A 216 -1.59 -18.80 -0.32
CA ALA A 216 -0.91 -18.40 -1.56
C ALA A 216 -0.36 -16.98 -1.47
N LEU A 217 -1.14 -16.03 -0.92
CA LEU A 217 -0.67 -14.65 -0.71
C LEU A 217 0.47 -14.58 0.31
N THR A 218 0.37 -15.30 1.43
CA THR A 218 1.47 -15.33 2.42
C THR A 218 2.74 -15.96 1.85
N SER A 219 2.62 -17.02 1.04
CA SER A 219 3.76 -17.62 0.33
C SER A 219 4.37 -16.62 -0.64
N PHE A 220 3.53 -15.87 -1.37
CA PHE A 220 3.99 -14.81 -2.27
C PHE A 220 4.76 -13.70 -1.54
N PHE A 221 4.33 -13.27 -0.35
CA PHE A 221 5.07 -12.28 0.44
C PHE A 221 6.45 -12.79 0.88
N LEU A 222 6.52 -14.06 1.29
CA LEU A 222 7.79 -14.71 1.65
C LEU A 222 8.70 -14.87 0.43
N ASP A 223 8.15 -15.30 -0.71
CA ASP A 223 8.89 -15.42 -1.97
C ASP A 223 9.55 -14.08 -2.37
N LEU A 224 8.83 -12.97 -2.24
CA LEU A 224 9.41 -11.64 -2.48
C LEU A 224 10.53 -11.30 -1.50
N HIS A 225 10.37 -11.67 -0.23
CA HIS A 225 11.38 -11.45 0.81
C HIS A 225 12.65 -12.28 0.59
N THR A 226 12.55 -13.47 -0.02
CA THR A 226 13.73 -14.32 -0.34
C THR A 226 14.57 -13.84 -1.52
N GLN A 227 14.17 -12.78 -2.23
CA GLN A 227 14.95 -12.26 -3.34
C GLN A 227 16.23 -11.58 -2.83
N ALA A 228 17.38 -11.90 -3.41
CA ALA A 228 18.71 -11.50 -2.91
C ALA A 228 18.97 -9.98 -2.76
N THR A 229 18.15 -9.12 -3.38
CA THR A 229 18.28 -7.65 -3.31
C THR A 229 17.21 -7.00 -2.44
N VAL A 230 16.28 -7.79 -1.90
CA VAL A 230 15.17 -7.34 -1.07
C VAL A 230 15.60 -7.49 0.39
N SER A 231 15.63 -6.36 1.08
CA SER A 231 15.94 -6.34 2.51
C SER A 231 14.68 -6.47 3.36
N HIS A 232 13.58 -5.85 2.93
CA HIS A 232 12.37 -5.73 3.73
C HIS A 232 11.14 -5.76 2.83
N VAL A 233 10.07 -6.36 3.34
CA VAL A 233 8.74 -6.31 2.72
C VAL A 233 7.76 -5.74 3.73
N LEU A 234 7.21 -4.56 3.43
CA LEU A 234 6.15 -3.92 4.20
C LEU A 234 4.80 -4.20 3.53
N VAL A 235 3.94 -4.96 4.20
CA VAL A 235 2.60 -5.29 3.71
C VAL A 235 1.58 -4.42 4.44
N HIS A 236 0.74 -3.71 3.69
CA HIS A 236 -0.38 -2.95 4.23
C HIS A 236 -1.70 -3.69 3.95
N LEU A 237 -2.43 -4.08 5.00
CA LEU A 237 -3.70 -4.81 4.94
C LEU A 237 -4.83 -4.05 5.66
N GLN A 238 -6.08 -4.22 5.21
CA GLN A 238 -7.22 -3.70 5.97
C GLN A 238 -7.57 -4.62 7.15
N SER A 239 -7.75 -4.03 8.32
CA SER A 239 -8.16 -4.68 9.57
C SER A 239 -9.53 -4.20 10.05
N ASP A 240 -10.46 -3.95 9.13
CA ASP A 240 -11.82 -3.53 9.47
C ASP A 240 -12.57 -4.57 10.29
N LEU A 241 -13.30 -4.10 11.30
CA LEU A 241 -14.04 -4.98 12.20
C LEU A 241 -15.05 -5.83 11.41
N ALA A 242 -15.73 -5.30 10.40
CA ALA A 242 -16.64 -6.09 9.58
C ALA A 242 -15.95 -7.24 8.84
N LEU A 243 -14.66 -7.12 8.53
CA LEU A 243 -13.89 -8.16 7.84
C LEU A 243 -13.20 -9.12 8.81
N LEU A 244 -12.96 -8.69 10.05
CA LEU A 244 -12.25 -9.48 11.08
C LEU A 244 -13.17 -10.05 12.17
N ALA A 245 -14.41 -9.57 12.29
CA ALA A 245 -15.31 -9.97 13.36
C ALA A 245 -15.79 -11.41 13.15
N THR A 246 -15.50 -12.24 14.15
CA THR A 246 -16.09 -13.57 14.31
C THR A 246 -17.47 -13.54 14.97
N THR A 247 -18.05 -12.34 15.17
CA THR A 247 -19.32 -12.15 15.89
C THR A 247 -20.54 -12.51 15.07
N ALA A 248 -20.39 -12.75 13.76
CA ALA A 248 -21.46 -13.30 12.94
C ALA A 248 -21.61 -14.80 13.25
N GLU A 249 -22.83 -15.28 13.48
CA GLU A 249 -23.11 -16.71 13.67
C GLU A 249 -22.59 -17.58 12.50
N LYS A 250 -22.45 -16.99 11.31
CA LYS A 250 -21.87 -17.61 10.12
C LYS A 250 -21.03 -16.61 9.33
N PRO A 251 -19.70 -16.51 9.58
CA PRO A 251 -18.84 -15.61 8.81
C PRO A 251 -18.78 -16.06 7.34
N SER A 252 -18.76 -15.09 6.42
CA SER A 252 -18.60 -15.35 4.99
C SER A 252 -17.20 -15.91 4.70
N PRO A 253 -17.05 -16.69 3.61
CA PRO A 253 -15.73 -17.21 3.21
C PRO A 253 -14.67 -16.12 3.04
N LEU A 254 -15.06 -14.94 2.54
CA LEU A 254 -14.15 -13.80 2.37
C LEU A 254 -13.70 -13.23 3.72
N GLN A 255 -14.58 -13.10 4.71
CA GLN A 255 -14.22 -12.67 6.06
C GLN A 255 -13.21 -13.64 6.70
N ILE A 256 -13.47 -14.95 6.60
CA ILE A 256 -12.55 -15.98 7.09
C ILE A 256 -11.20 -15.88 6.38
N ALA A 257 -11.20 -15.67 5.05
CA ALA A 257 -9.98 -15.54 4.27
C ALA A 257 -9.17 -14.28 4.67
N GLN A 258 -9.83 -13.13 4.82
CA GLN A 258 -9.20 -11.89 5.25
C GLN A 258 -8.59 -12.02 6.65
N GLN A 259 -9.37 -12.54 7.60
CA GLN A 259 -8.89 -12.79 8.96
C GLN A 259 -7.66 -13.70 8.97
N ASN A 260 -7.70 -14.80 8.21
CA ASN A 260 -6.57 -15.71 8.07
C ASN A 260 -5.34 -15.03 7.47
N LEU A 261 -5.52 -14.17 6.46
CA LEU A 261 -4.42 -13.43 5.84
C LEU A 261 -3.76 -12.48 6.84
N VAL A 262 -4.56 -11.67 7.54
CA VAL A 262 -4.04 -10.70 8.53
C VAL A 262 -3.32 -11.42 9.67
N VAL A 263 -3.92 -12.46 10.26
CA VAL A 263 -3.33 -13.21 11.38
C VAL A 263 -2.03 -13.89 10.97
N LYS A 264 -1.99 -14.56 9.81
CA LYS A 264 -0.77 -15.21 9.31
C LYS A 264 0.32 -14.19 9.01
N THR A 265 -0.02 -13.09 8.35
CA THR A 265 0.94 -12.02 8.03
C THR A 265 1.49 -11.39 9.31
N ALA A 266 0.65 -11.17 10.33
CA ALA A 266 1.07 -10.67 11.63
C ALA A 266 2.07 -11.62 12.31
N HIS A 267 1.79 -12.93 12.30
CA HIS A 267 2.67 -13.94 12.90
C HIS A 267 4.05 -14.00 12.21
N MET A 268 4.09 -13.85 10.89
CA MET A 268 5.35 -13.82 10.12
C MET A 268 6.11 -12.49 10.23
N SER A 269 5.44 -11.42 10.70
CA SER A 269 6.03 -10.08 10.73
C SER A 269 6.91 -9.88 11.96
N ALA A 270 8.07 -9.26 11.77
CA ALA A 270 8.93 -8.81 12.87
C ALA A 270 8.33 -7.61 13.62
N LYS A 271 7.49 -6.81 12.94
CA LYS A 271 6.81 -5.66 13.52
C LYS A 271 5.44 -5.49 12.89
N VAL A 272 4.44 -5.23 13.73
CA VAL A 272 3.06 -4.92 13.34
C VAL A 272 2.74 -3.51 13.80
N LEU A 273 2.36 -2.64 12.87
CA LEU A 273 1.87 -1.29 13.13
C LEU A 273 0.38 -1.26 12.79
N GLY A 274 -0.48 -0.86 13.72
CA GLY A 274 -1.92 -0.79 13.52
C GLY A 274 -2.43 0.62 13.76
N VAL A 275 -3.12 1.17 12.76
CA VAL A 275 -3.74 2.49 12.83
C VAL A 275 -5.26 2.33 12.98
N ARG A 276 -5.84 2.97 13.99
CA ARG A 276 -7.29 2.96 14.23
C ARG A 276 -7.79 4.32 14.69
N VAL A 277 -9.09 4.58 14.52
CA VAL A 277 -9.75 5.71 15.16
C VAL A 277 -9.82 5.52 16.68
N LEU A 278 -10.13 6.58 17.41
CA LEU A 278 -10.36 6.47 18.85
C LEU A 278 -11.68 5.73 19.13
N ASP A 279 -11.67 4.81 20.09
CA ASP A 279 -12.87 4.08 20.51
C ASP A 279 -13.93 5.03 21.12
N THR A 280 -13.51 6.20 21.61
CA THR A 280 -14.40 7.26 22.15
C THR A 280 -15.05 8.13 21.07
N GLY A 281 -14.74 7.90 19.78
CA GLY A 281 -15.24 8.70 18.66
C GLY A 281 -14.27 9.80 18.21
N VAL A 282 -14.79 10.77 17.43
CA VAL A 282 -13.97 11.78 16.75
C VAL A 282 -13.52 12.89 17.70
N ALA A 283 -12.25 13.28 17.60
CA ALA A 283 -11.69 14.44 18.30
C ALA A 283 -11.11 15.47 17.32
N ARG A 284 -11.13 16.76 17.69
CA ARG A 284 -10.59 17.83 16.84
C ARG A 284 -9.08 17.71 16.67
N ASP A 285 -8.36 17.39 17.74
CA ASP A 285 -6.90 17.46 17.80
C ASP A 285 -6.21 16.08 17.72
N VAL A 286 -6.99 15.00 17.58
CA VAL A 286 -6.48 13.63 17.46
C VAL A 286 -7.16 12.96 16.27
N SER A 287 -6.38 12.44 15.33
CA SER A 287 -6.89 11.65 14.20
C SER A 287 -7.14 10.20 14.60
N GLY A 288 -6.30 9.64 15.47
CA GLY A 288 -6.46 8.28 15.95
C GLY A 288 -5.29 7.80 16.79
N VAL A 289 -5.21 6.48 16.88
CA VAL A 289 -4.21 5.73 17.65
C VAL A 289 -3.33 4.91 16.71
N LEU A 290 -2.02 4.97 16.92
CA LEU A 290 -1.04 4.06 16.33
C LEU A 290 -0.56 3.11 17.43
N ARG A 291 -0.81 1.81 17.24
CA ARG A 291 -0.26 0.75 18.07
C ARG A 291 0.89 0.07 17.33
N VAL A 292 2.00 -0.17 18.01
CA VAL A 292 3.16 -0.85 17.44
C VAL A 292 3.51 -2.05 18.31
N THR A 293 3.49 -3.23 17.71
CA THR A 293 3.87 -4.49 18.36
C THR A 293 5.10 -5.04 17.64
N ALA A 294 6.20 -5.27 18.36
CA ALA A 294 7.37 -5.96 17.83
C ALA A 294 7.29 -7.45 18.17
N ASN A 295 7.46 -8.31 17.17
CA ASN A 295 7.59 -9.75 17.38
C ASN A 295 9.05 -10.05 17.72
N ARG A 296 9.29 -10.43 18.98
CA ARG A 296 10.63 -10.68 19.52
C ARG A 296 11.21 -12.01 19.03
N GLU A 297 10.36 -12.93 18.60
CA GLU A 297 10.71 -14.25 18.08
C GLU A 297 10.73 -14.26 16.55
N SER A 298 11.31 -13.23 15.92
CA SER A 298 11.63 -13.31 14.50
C SER A 298 12.56 -14.52 14.30
N TRP A 299 12.24 -15.36 13.30
CA TRP A 299 12.92 -16.61 12.91
C TRP A 299 14.46 -16.61 13.01
N ALA A 300 15.11 -15.45 12.90
CA ALA A 300 16.55 -15.27 13.13
C ALA A 300 17.02 -15.67 14.55
N GLY A 301 16.17 -15.58 15.57
CA GLY A 301 16.51 -15.94 16.95
C GLY A 301 16.61 -17.44 17.20
N ILE A 302 16.02 -18.28 16.33
CA ILE A 302 16.15 -19.75 16.41
C ILE A 302 17.53 -20.20 15.90
N ALA A 303 18.14 -19.45 15.00
CA ALA A 303 19.49 -19.74 14.49
C ALA A 303 20.62 -19.29 15.44
N THR A 304 20.34 -18.39 16.39
CA THR A 304 21.32 -17.82 17.32
C THR A 304 21.17 -18.34 18.76
N LEU A 305 20.76 -19.60 18.95
CA LEU A 305 20.85 -20.29 20.25
C LEU A 305 22.28 -20.72 20.62
N GLY A 306 23.30 -19.99 20.15
CA GLY A 306 24.71 -20.38 20.27
C GLY A 306 25.70 -19.30 20.63
N GLU A 307 25.32 -18.02 20.67
CA GLU A 307 26.26 -16.93 20.96
C GLU A 307 25.66 -15.99 22.02
N GLU A 308 25.86 -16.36 23.28
CA GLU A 308 25.81 -15.41 24.39
C GLU A 308 27.08 -14.54 24.34
N GLU A 309 26.95 -13.27 23.99
CA GLU A 309 27.96 -12.29 24.38
C GLU A 309 27.31 -11.05 24.97
N GLY A 310 27.67 -10.81 26.23
CA GLY A 310 27.08 -9.84 27.13
C GLY A 310 27.31 -8.40 26.69
N GLY A 311 26.22 -7.64 26.71
CA GLY A 311 26.23 -6.19 26.59
C GLY A 311 24.86 -5.66 26.98
N ALA A 312 24.67 -5.40 28.28
CA ALA A 312 23.48 -4.78 28.81
C ALA A 312 23.35 -3.33 28.29
N VAL A 313 22.77 -3.18 27.10
CA VAL A 313 22.21 -1.92 26.63
C VAL A 313 20.81 -1.85 27.20
N GLN A 314 20.56 -0.85 28.06
CA GLN A 314 19.24 -0.51 28.58
C GLN A 314 18.24 -0.43 27.41
N ALA A 315 17.40 -1.45 27.27
CA ALA A 315 16.34 -1.52 26.28
C ALA A 315 15.15 -0.69 26.81
N PRO A 316 14.73 0.40 26.14
CA PRO A 316 13.51 1.09 26.55
C PRO A 316 12.29 0.27 26.07
N GLU A 317 11.43 -0.11 27.02
CA GLU A 317 9.99 -0.49 26.88
C GLU A 317 9.62 -1.37 25.67
N GLU A 318 9.79 -2.70 25.68
CA GLU A 318 8.99 -3.72 26.38
C GLU A 318 7.46 -3.69 26.08
N ALA A 319 7.00 -4.65 25.27
CA ALA A 319 5.60 -5.05 25.06
C ALA A 319 4.60 -3.99 24.52
N GLY A 320 4.78 -3.58 23.27
CA GLY A 320 3.73 -2.92 22.49
C GLY A 320 3.51 -1.45 22.86
N SER A 321 3.97 -0.53 22.01
CA SER A 321 3.77 0.91 22.24
C SER A 321 2.45 1.40 21.64
N GLU A 322 1.81 2.35 22.29
CA GLU A 322 0.60 3.01 21.79
C GLU A 322 0.80 4.53 21.86
N VAL A 323 0.62 5.19 20.71
CA VAL A 323 0.76 6.65 20.58
C VAL A 323 -0.45 7.23 19.86
N LEU A 324 -0.78 8.47 20.20
CA LEU A 324 -1.77 9.24 19.49
C LEU A 324 -1.13 9.94 18.30
N TYR A 325 -1.89 10.12 17.24
CA TYR A 325 -1.44 10.88 16.08
C TYR A 325 -2.49 11.87 15.59
N LYS A 326 -2.01 12.95 14.99
CA LYS A 326 -2.83 13.94 14.29
C LYS A 326 -2.24 14.19 12.91
N VAL A 327 -3.03 13.91 11.87
CA VAL A 327 -2.71 14.28 10.48
C VAL A 327 -3.43 15.59 10.17
N ASN A 328 -2.68 16.57 9.71
CA ASN A 328 -3.20 17.87 9.29
C ASN A 328 -3.51 17.89 7.79
N GLY A 329 -4.35 18.84 7.37
CA GLY A 329 -4.75 18.99 5.96
C GLY A 329 -3.60 19.28 5.00
N ASP A 330 -2.47 19.78 5.50
CA ASP A 330 -1.23 20.03 4.76
C ASP A 330 -0.32 18.80 4.65
N GLY A 331 -0.67 17.67 5.29
CA GLY A 331 0.14 16.45 5.32
C GLY A 331 1.17 16.41 6.45
N SER A 332 1.25 17.45 7.29
CA SER A 332 2.04 17.40 8.51
C SER A 332 1.41 16.43 9.51
N VAL A 333 2.26 15.74 10.27
CA VAL A 333 1.83 14.73 11.24
C VAL A 333 2.46 15.06 12.58
N ARG A 334 1.65 15.03 13.64
CA ARG A 334 2.13 15.06 15.03
C ARG A 334 1.85 13.70 15.66
N VAL A 335 2.79 13.21 16.46
CA VAL A 335 2.68 11.98 17.25
C VAL A 335 3.02 12.35 18.68
N PHE A 336 2.23 11.87 19.64
CA PHE A 336 2.37 12.19 21.05
C PHE A 336 1.85 11.04 21.93
N GLU A 337 2.37 10.94 23.14
CA GLU A 337 1.92 9.96 24.13
C GLU A 337 0.55 10.34 24.69
N ARG A 338 -0.19 9.33 25.16
CA ARG A 338 -1.49 9.56 25.80
C ARG A 338 -1.29 10.29 27.13
N GLY A 339 -1.82 11.51 27.25
CA GLY A 339 -1.70 12.34 28.45
C GLY A 339 -0.58 13.38 28.42
N ALA A 340 0.19 13.46 27.33
CA ALA A 340 1.06 14.61 27.09
C ALA A 340 0.20 15.81 26.67
N ASP A 341 0.32 16.94 27.37
CA ASP A 341 -0.36 18.18 26.98
C ASP A 341 0.03 18.56 25.55
N VAL A 342 -0.96 18.60 24.67
CA VAL A 342 -0.80 19.10 23.30
C VAL A 342 -0.65 20.62 23.40
N ALA A 343 0.59 21.09 23.61
CA ALA A 343 0.87 22.51 23.54
C ALA A 343 0.49 23.02 22.14
N VAL A 344 -0.52 23.90 22.13
CA VAL A 344 -1.15 24.52 20.96
C VAL A 344 -0.18 25.43 20.23
#